data_AF-A0A1C8ZQR2-F1
#
_entry.id   AF-A0A1C8ZQR2-F1
#
_cell.length_a   1.000
_cell.length_b   1.000
_cell.length_c   1.000
_cell.angle_alpha   90.00
_cell.angle_beta   90.00
_cell.angle_gamma   90.00
#
_symmetry.space_group_name_H-M   'P 1'
#
loop_
_entity.id
_entity.type
_entity.pdbx_description
1 polymer ?
#
loop_
_entity_poly.entity_id
_entity_poly.type
_entity_poly.pdbx_seq_one_letter_code
_entity_poly.pdbx_strand_id
1 'polypeptide(L)' 'MPSHGSLTKAGKVRSQTPKIQPKEKHKEVPRVRNKKEYEKRILKAKPEERAVAR' A
#
# COMPACT_ATOMS: atom_id res chain seq x y z
N MET A 1 -27.64 -21.08 30.58
CA MET A 1 -26.57 -20.25 29.98
C MET A 1 -27.05 -19.84 28.59
N PRO A 2 -27.08 -18.55 28.22
CA PRO A 2 -27.48 -18.16 26.87
C PRO A 2 -26.39 -18.62 25.91
N SER A 3 -26.74 -19.53 25.00
CA SER A 3 -25.80 -20.19 24.08
C SER A 3 -25.30 -19.28 22.96
N HIS A 4 -25.95 -18.14 22.73
CA HIS A 4 -25.67 -17.27 21.59
C HIS A 4 -25.46 -15.81 22.03
N GLY A 5 -24.32 -15.25 21.62
CA GLY A 5 -23.95 -13.86 21.86
C GLY A 5 -24.76 -12.87 21.02
N SER A 6 -24.67 -11.58 21.37
CA SER A 6 -25.40 -10.52 20.67
C SER A 6 -24.86 -10.29 19.25
N LEU A 7 -25.70 -10.51 18.25
CA LEU A 7 -25.40 -10.26 16.83
C LEU A 7 -25.44 -8.78 16.44
N THR A 8 -25.89 -7.90 17.35
CA THR A 8 -26.13 -6.47 17.08
C THR A 8 -24.89 -5.68 16.65
N LYS A 9 -23.68 -6.17 16.97
CA LYS A 9 -22.41 -5.53 16.62
C LYS A 9 -21.82 -6.03 15.29
N ALA A 10 -22.48 -6.97 14.62
CA ALA A 10 -21.97 -7.55 13.38
C ALA A 10 -21.79 -6.47 12.31
N GLY A 11 -20.58 -6.37 11.75
CA GLY A 11 -20.29 -5.45 10.64
C GLY A 11 -20.25 -3.96 10.99
N LYS A 12 -20.50 -3.54 12.24
CA LYS A 12 -20.56 -2.13 12.67
C LYS A 12 -19.40 -1.29 12.16
N VAL A 13 -18.17 -1.77 12.30
CA VAL A 13 -16.98 -1.02 11.89
C VAL A 13 -16.90 -0.87 10.37
N ARG A 14 -17.29 -1.91 9.61
CA ARG A 14 -17.24 -1.89 8.15
C ARG A 14 -18.34 -1.01 7.54
N SER A 15 -19.51 -0.92 8.16
CA SER A 15 -20.58 -0.03 7.72
C SER A 15 -20.36 1.43 8.13
N GLN A 16 -19.67 1.66 9.25
CA GLN A 16 -19.31 3.02 9.70
C GLN A 16 -18.23 3.66 8.84
N THR A 17 -17.35 2.89 8.21
CA THR A 17 -16.29 3.45 7.36
C THR A 17 -16.86 3.96 6.03
N PRO A 18 -16.70 5.26 5.70
CA PRO A 18 -17.16 5.80 4.42
C PRO A 18 -16.41 5.13 3.26
N LYS A 19 -17.12 4.81 2.17
CA LYS A 19 -16.51 4.20 0.99
C LYS A 19 -15.74 5.24 0.18
N ILE A 20 -14.42 5.15 0.19
CA ILE A 20 -13.54 5.99 -0.61
C ILE A 20 -13.32 5.33 -1.98
N GLN A 21 -13.43 6.12 -3.05
CA GLN A 21 -13.19 5.65 -4.41
C GLN A 21 -11.68 5.42 -4.66
N PRO A 22 -11.30 4.39 -5.44
CA PRO A 22 -9.90 4.19 -5.80
C PRO A 22 -9.42 5.32 -6.72
N LYS A 23 -8.18 5.77 -6.52
CA LYS A 23 -7.51 6.67 -7.47
C LYS A 23 -7.17 5.90 -8.75
N GLU A 24 -7.31 6.56 -9.90
CA GLU A 24 -6.82 6.02 -11.17
C GLU A 24 -5.31 5.78 -11.10
N LYS A 25 -4.88 4.61 -11.59
CA LYS A 25 -3.47 4.20 -11.60
C LYS A 25 -3.12 3.67 -12.97
N HIS A 26 -2.31 4.40 -13.72
CA HIS A 26 -1.70 3.90 -14.95
C HIS A 26 -0.35 3.26 -14.61
N LYS A 27 -0.26 1.94 -14.82
CA LYS A 27 1.02 1.23 -14.70
C LYS A 27 1.73 1.28 -16.05
N GLU A 28 3.01 1.57 -16.01
CA GLU A 28 3.86 1.51 -17.18
C GLU A 28 4.10 0.06 -17.61
N VAL A 29 4.35 -0.14 -18.90
CA VAL A 29 4.73 -1.46 -19.42
C VAL A 29 6.03 -1.95 -18.76
N PRO A 30 6.20 -3.27 -18.57
CA PRO A 30 7.33 -3.82 -17.80
C PRO A 30 8.71 -3.32 -18.24
N ARG A 31 8.92 -3.16 -19.56
CA ARG A 31 10.20 -2.67 -20.11
C ARG A 31 10.55 -1.26 -19.63
N VAL A 32 9.56 -0.36 -19.60
CA VAL A 32 9.76 1.03 -19.16
C VAL A 32 9.93 1.07 -17.65
N ARG A 33 9.10 0.33 -16.90
CA ARG A 33 9.21 0.21 -15.44
C ARG A 33 10.60 -0.27 -15.02
N ASN A 34 11.10 -1.34 -15.62
CA ASN A 34 12.40 -1.92 -15.28
C ASN A 34 13.55 -0.95 -15.59
N LYS A 35 13.47 -0.21 -16.71
CA LYS A 35 14.45 0.85 -17.02
C LYS A 35 14.45 1.95 -15.96
N LYS A 36 13.27 2.48 -15.58
CA LYS A 36 13.15 3.50 -14.53
C LYS A 36 13.64 3.01 -13.17
N GLU A 37 13.35 1.77 -12.82
CA GLU A 37 13.84 1.16 -11.58
C GLU A 37 15.36 1.03 -11.58
N TYR A 38 15.97 0.61 -12.68
CA TYR A 38 17.42 0.55 -12.83
C TYR A 38 18.05 1.94 -12.69
N GLU A 39 17.53 2.95 -13.40
CA GLU A 39 18.00 4.32 -13.29
C GLU A 39 17.90 4.84 -11.85
N LYS A 40 16.78 4.58 -11.17
CA LYS A 40 16.56 5.02 -9.79
C LYS A 40 17.47 4.30 -8.78
N ARG A 41 17.66 2.99 -8.94
CA ARG A 41 18.37 2.15 -7.95
C ARG A 41 19.87 2.08 -8.16
N ILE A 42 20.35 2.23 -9.40
CA ILE A 42 21.76 2.04 -9.75
C ILE A 42 22.40 3.37 -10.12
N LEU A 43 21.83 4.10 -11.08
CA LEU A 43 22.46 5.32 -11.59
C LEU A 43 22.29 6.53 -10.64
N LYS A 44 21.13 6.64 -9.99
CA LYS A 44 20.78 7.76 -9.10
C LYS A 44 20.92 7.44 -7.61
N ALA A 45 21.35 6.24 -7.27
CA ALA A 45 21.58 5.89 -5.87
C ALA A 45 22.83 6.60 -5.36
N LYS A 46 22.65 7.60 -4.48
CA LYS A 46 23.75 8.17 -3.73
C LYS A 46 24.22 7.15 -2.68
N PRO A 47 25.51 6.78 -2.65
CA PRO A 47 26.02 5.81 -1.67
C PRO A 47 26.02 6.36 -0.23
N GLU A 48 25.95 7.68 -0.03
CA GLU A 48 26.27 8.33 1.24
C GLU A 48 25.12 8.35 2.25
N GLU A 49 23.85 8.31 1.83
CA GLU A 49 22.69 8.34 2.75
C GLU A 49 22.41 6.98 3.42
N ARG A 50 22.95 5.87 2.88
CA ARG A 50 22.74 4.51 3.45
C ARG A 50 23.64 4.20 4.64
N ALA A 51 24.75 4.89 4.80
CA ALA A 51 25.70 4.67 5.88
C ALA A 51 25.33 5.42 7.18
N VAL A 52 24.49 6.47 7.10
CA VAL A 52 24.12 7.32 8.24
C VAL A 52 22.87 6.81 8.98
N ALA A 53 22.14 5.85 8.39
CA ALA A 53 20.91 5.27 8.97
C ALA A 53 21.13 3.92 9.68
N ARG A 54 22.39 3.56 9.99
CA ARG A 54 22.76 2.36 10.76
C ARG A 54 23.47 2.79 12.04
#